data_AF-A0A7Y0URX2-F1
#
_entry.id   AF-A0A7Y0URX2-F1
#
_cell.length_a   1.000
_cell.length_b   1.000
_cell.length_c   1.000
_cell.angle_alpha   90.00
_cell.angle_beta   90.00
_cell.angle_gamma   90.00
#
_symmetry.space_group_name_H-M   'P 1'
#
loop_
_entity.id
_entity.type
_entity.pdbx_description
1 polymer ?
#
loop_
_entity_poly.entity_id
_entity_poly.type
_entity_poly.pdbx_seq_one_letter_code
_entity_poly.pdbx_strand_id
1 'polypeptide(L)'
;MPRKPNGKQCPTCKNTKIWKNGFTKIGTIRWRCKNCGASWSNTRGDITHAALFDKFVKWLVNKQTLADLKVASTTWARKTEWCWRVSPVIPVTGEIYDYIQIDGTYLPYGWCLLVAQTHGKVLAWQWCQKENTAAYTALLQQLPPPLLVLTDGNAGALRAISEVWPDTVVQRCLVHIKRNVCAQTTRTPKLDAHKALWGLAQKLVKITSLQQADEWTNQLQQFHDLYSKWLGEKTYRSEVLPDNVPTWVRPSQEWWYTHQNARKAYNLLASQTRRGTLFAFLNPHLQAQATLPL
;
A
#
# COMPACT_ATOMS: atom_id res chain seq x y z
N MET A 1 18.56 34.80 -12.88
CA MET A 1 17.26 35.02 -13.58
C MET A 1 17.31 36.38 -14.28
N PRO A 2 16.98 36.51 -15.57
CA PRO A 2 16.96 37.81 -16.22
C PRO A 2 15.85 38.68 -15.61
N ARG A 3 16.20 39.93 -15.26
CA ARG A 3 15.29 40.93 -14.67
C ARG A 3 14.11 41.19 -15.62
N LYS A 4 12.89 41.28 -15.05
CA LYS A 4 11.63 41.58 -15.78
C LYS A 4 11.80 42.83 -16.67
N PRO A 5 11.36 42.82 -17.93
CA PRO A 5 11.12 44.05 -18.68
C PRO A 5 10.13 44.90 -17.88
N ASN A 6 10.45 46.18 -17.68
CA ASN A 6 9.53 47.13 -17.07
C ASN A 6 8.19 47.04 -17.81
N GLY A 7 7.07 46.97 -17.07
CA GLY A 7 5.70 46.76 -17.59
C GLY A 7 5.15 47.85 -18.52
N LYS A 8 6.04 48.61 -19.16
CA LYS A 8 5.80 49.66 -20.14
C LYS A 8 6.19 49.27 -21.57
N GLN A 9 6.63 48.02 -21.83
CA GLN A 9 7.09 47.59 -23.15
C GLN A 9 6.14 46.58 -23.82
N CYS A 10 6.00 46.69 -25.13
CA CYS A 10 5.25 45.72 -25.94
C CYS A 10 5.99 44.37 -25.99
N PRO A 11 5.32 43.23 -25.70
CA PRO A 11 5.96 41.91 -25.74
C PRO A 11 6.39 41.48 -27.15
N THR A 12 5.80 42.04 -28.21
CA THR A 12 6.10 41.69 -29.60
C THR A 12 7.26 42.51 -30.17
N CYS A 13 7.21 43.84 -30.07
CA CYS A 13 8.19 44.73 -30.69
C CYS A 13 9.05 45.53 -29.70
N LYS A 14 8.92 45.23 -28.39
CA LYS A 14 9.66 45.88 -27.28
C LYS A 14 9.50 47.41 -27.18
N ASN A 15 8.63 48.01 -27.98
CA ASN A 15 8.37 49.46 -27.97
C ASN A 15 7.72 49.89 -26.65
N THR A 16 8.14 51.03 -26.11
CA THR A 16 7.69 51.62 -24.84
C THR A 16 6.41 52.47 -24.97
N LYS A 17 5.99 52.82 -26.19
CA LYS A 17 4.76 53.61 -26.44
C LYS A 17 3.52 52.71 -26.41
N ILE A 18 2.97 52.53 -25.21
CA ILE A 18 1.77 51.71 -24.94
C ILE A 18 0.69 52.56 -24.24
N TRP A 19 -0.59 52.21 -24.39
CA TRP A 19 -1.69 52.87 -23.67
C TRP A 19 -2.74 51.88 -23.16
N LYS A 20 -3.54 52.34 -22.19
CA LYS A 20 -4.67 51.60 -21.62
C LYS A 20 -5.80 51.51 -22.64
N ASN A 21 -6.10 50.29 -23.08
CA ASN A 21 -7.11 49.97 -24.09
C ASN A 21 -8.29 49.21 -23.45
N GLY A 22 -8.89 49.83 -22.44
CA GLY A 22 -10.02 49.28 -21.69
C GLY A 22 -9.66 48.15 -20.73
N PHE A 23 -10.69 47.39 -20.36
CA PHE A 23 -10.60 46.27 -19.42
C PHE A 23 -11.06 44.97 -20.07
N THR A 24 -10.54 43.85 -19.60
CA THR A 24 -11.07 42.52 -19.92
C THR A 24 -12.42 42.31 -19.22
N LYS A 25 -13.18 41.27 -19.61
CA LYS A 25 -14.44 40.88 -18.93
C LYS A 25 -14.27 40.61 -17.42
N ILE A 26 -13.04 40.34 -16.97
CA ILE A 26 -12.67 40.04 -15.57
C ILE A 26 -12.03 41.28 -14.90
N GLY A 27 -12.15 42.47 -15.51
CA GLY A 27 -11.68 43.74 -14.93
C GLY A 27 -10.17 43.98 -15.02
N THR A 28 -9.40 43.14 -15.73
CA THR A 28 -7.96 43.35 -15.90
C THR A 28 -7.68 44.43 -16.94
N ILE A 29 -6.72 45.31 -16.71
CA ILE A 29 -6.34 46.34 -17.69
C ILE A 29 -5.77 45.66 -18.96
N ARG A 30 -6.31 46.03 -20.11
CA ARG A 30 -5.78 45.69 -21.43
C ARG A 30 -4.90 46.84 -21.92
N TRP A 31 -3.73 46.52 -22.43
CA TRP A 31 -2.76 47.43 -23.03
C TRP A 31 -2.73 47.23 -24.54
N ARG A 32 -2.42 48.29 -25.30
CA ARG A 32 -2.22 48.22 -26.75
C ARG A 32 -0.93 48.96 -27.14
N CYS A 33 -0.19 48.40 -28.10
CA CYS A 33 1.03 49.00 -28.63
C CYS A 33 0.70 49.96 -29.79
N LYS A 34 1.37 51.12 -29.82
CA LYS A 34 1.22 52.11 -30.91
C LYS A 34 1.85 51.68 -32.23
N ASN A 35 2.89 50.87 -32.17
CA ASN A 35 3.69 50.53 -33.34
C ASN A 35 3.13 49.33 -34.10
N CYS A 36 2.82 48.24 -33.39
CA CYS A 36 2.37 46.99 -34.02
C CYS A 36 0.88 46.69 -33.79
N GLY A 37 0.16 47.50 -33.01
CA GLY A 37 -1.26 47.28 -32.70
C GLY A 37 -1.54 46.07 -31.78
N ALA A 38 -0.51 45.31 -31.39
CA ALA A 38 -0.67 44.17 -30.48
C ALA A 38 -1.34 44.61 -29.18
N SER A 39 -2.27 43.80 -28.69
CA SER A 39 -3.00 44.04 -27.45
C SER A 39 -2.79 42.88 -26.48
N TRP A 40 -2.54 43.19 -25.21
CA TRP A 40 -2.32 42.19 -24.16
C TRP A 40 -2.81 42.71 -22.82
N SER A 41 -2.99 41.83 -21.86
CA SER A 41 -3.19 42.19 -20.46
C SER A 41 -2.01 41.65 -19.66
N ASN A 42 -1.59 42.34 -18.60
CA ASN A 42 -0.55 41.79 -17.72
C ASN A 42 -1.10 40.57 -17.00
N THR A 43 -0.60 39.39 -17.36
CA THR A 43 -0.87 38.13 -16.67
C THR A 43 0.30 37.81 -15.74
N ARG A 44 0.02 37.57 -14.47
CA ARG A 44 0.99 37.03 -13.51
C ARG A 44 0.87 35.51 -13.50
N GLY A 45 1.43 34.90 -14.55
CA GLY A 45 1.43 33.45 -14.70
C GLY A 45 2.15 32.74 -13.56
N ASP A 46 3.19 33.37 -13.00
CA ASP A 46 3.91 32.98 -11.79
C ASP A 46 2.97 32.79 -10.59
N ILE A 47 2.18 33.81 -10.26
CA ILE A 47 1.21 33.75 -9.15
C ILE A 47 0.11 32.72 -9.44
N THR A 48 -0.34 32.66 -10.69
CA THR A 48 -1.41 31.73 -11.09
C THR A 48 -0.95 30.28 -10.98
N HIS A 49 0.29 29.98 -11.38
CA HIS A 49 0.90 28.65 -11.24
C HIS A 49 1.13 28.28 -9.78
N ALA A 50 1.63 29.20 -8.95
CA ALA A 50 1.80 28.96 -7.52
C ALA A 50 0.46 28.63 -6.82
N ALA A 51 -0.57 29.43 -7.06
CA ALA A 51 -1.90 29.17 -6.51
C ALA A 51 -2.51 27.85 -7.00
N LEU A 52 -2.25 27.47 -8.26
CA LEU A 52 -2.67 26.18 -8.80
C LEU A 52 -1.91 25.01 -8.15
N PHE A 53 -0.61 25.17 -7.90
CA PHE A 53 0.20 24.18 -7.20
C PHE A 53 -0.27 23.99 -5.76
N ASP A 54 -0.53 25.06 -5.02
CA ASP A 54 -1.10 24.99 -3.67
C ASP A 54 -2.45 24.27 -3.66
N LYS A 55 -3.30 24.55 -4.65
CA LYS A 55 -4.59 23.85 -4.81
C LYS A 55 -4.37 22.38 -5.14
N PHE A 56 -3.39 22.05 -5.97
CA PHE A 56 -3.03 20.68 -6.31
C PHE A 56 -2.53 19.90 -5.08
N VAL A 57 -1.60 20.46 -4.30
CA VAL A 57 -1.07 19.82 -3.08
C VAL A 57 -2.18 19.64 -2.05
N LYS A 58 -3.02 20.66 -1.84
CA LYS A 58 -4.19 20.55 -0.94
C LYS A 58 -5.15 19.48 -1.39
N TRP A 59 -5.42 19.37 -2.69
CA TRP A 59 -6.27 18.31 -3.23
C TRP A 59 -5.64 16.92 -3.07
N LEU A 60 -4.33 16.79 -3.32
CA LEU A 60 -3.60 15.52 -3.28
C LEU A 60 -3.49 14.94 -1.87
N VAL A 61 -3.23 15.79 -0.87
CA VAL A 61 -2.95 15.35 0.52
C VAL A 61 -4.23 15.21 1.35
N ASN A 62 -5.31 15.89 0.97
CA ASN A 62 -6.57 15.83 1.70
C ASN A 62 -7.56 14.83 1.08
N LYS A 63 -8.65 14.54 1.79
CA LYS A 63 -9.72 13.63 1.34
C LYS A 63 -10.65 14.24 0.28
N GLN A 64 -10.22 15.29 -0.39
CA GLN A 64 -11.07 16.05 -1.31
C GLN A 64 -11.16 15.31 -2.65
N THR A 65 -12.36 14.98 -3.09
CA THR A 65 -12.57 14.30 -4.37
C THR A 65 -12.43 15.27 -5.55
N LEU A 66 -12.23 14.75 -6.76
CA LEU A 66 -12.27 15.58 -7.97
C LEU A 66 -13.63 16.29 -8.15
N ALA A 67 -14.72 15.67 -7.72
CA ALA A 67 -16.06 16.26 -7.79
C ALA A 67 -16.17 17.52 -6.92
N ASP A 68 -15.52 17.51 -5.75
CA ASP A 68 -15.51 18.65 -4.82
C ASP A 68 -14.80 19.88 -5.38
N LEU A 69 -13.91 19.70 -6.36
CA LEU A 69 -13.19 20.79 -7.00
C LEU A 69 -14.08 21.66 -7.89
N LYS A 70 -15.29 21.20 -8.24
CA LYS A 70 -16.24 21.86 -9.17
C LYS A 70 -15.58 22.22 -10.51
N VAL A 71 -14.64 21.41 -10.97
CA VAL A 71 -13.92 21.55 -12.24
C VAL A 71 -14.01 20.22 -12.99
N ALA A 72 -14.23 20.28 -14.31
CA ALA A 72 -14.22 19.08 -15.14
C ALA A 72 -12.87 18.32 -14.99
N SER A 73 -12.93 17.00 -14.82
CA SER A 73 -11.76 16.13 -14.59
C SER A 73 -10.67 16.32 -15.64
N THR A 74 -11.05 16.40 -16.92
CA THR A 74 -10.15 16.64 -18.05
C THR A 74 -9.44 18.00 -17.96
N THR A 75 -10.16 19.04 -17.53
CA THR A 75 -9.59 20.39 -17.34
C THR A 75 -8.64 20.42 -16.16
N TRP A 76 -8.97 19.75 -15.07
CA TRP A 76 -8.09 19.61 -13.91
C TRP A 76 -6.80 18.89 -14.30
N ALA A 77 -6.91 17.69 -14.89
CA ALA A 77 -5.76 16.89 -15.30
C ALA A 77 -4.81 17.65 -16.23
N ARG A 78 -5.35 18.36 -17.25
CA ARG A 78 -4.55 19.18 -18.15
C ARG A 78 -3.83 20.34 -17.45
N LYS A 79 -4.49 20.96 -16.46
CA LYS A 79 -3.91 22.10 -15.72
C LYS A 79 -2.85 21.67 -14.72
N THR A 80 -2.98 20.47 -14.14
CA THR A 80 -2.07 19.95 -13.11
C THR A 80 -1.08 18.91 -13.62
N GLU A 81 -1.07 18.60 -14.92
CA GLU A 81 -0.14 17.65 -15.55
C GLU A 81 1.32 17.92 -15.17
N TRP A 82 1.74 19.18 -15.23
CA TRP A 82 3.10 19.58 -14.88
C TRP A 82 3.43 19.35 -13.40
N CYS A 83 2.44 19.37 -12.50
CA CYS A 83 2.64 19.11 -11.07
C CYS A 83 3.07 17.66 -10.79
N TRP A 84 2.74 16.73 -11.70
CA TRP A 84 3.14 15.33 -11.61
C TRP A 84 4.55 15.06 -12.12
N ARG A 85 5.21 16.03 -12.77
CA ARG A 85 6.58 15.91 -13.28
C ARG A 85 7.61 16.11 -12.17
N VAL A 86 7.43 15.39 -11.08
CA VAL A 86 8.33 15.34 -9.94
C VAL A 86 8.83 13.91 -9.77
N SER A 87 10.10 13.77 -9.39
CA SER A 87 10.64 12.50 -8.92
C SER A 87 10.80 12.63 -7.41
N PRO A 88 9.79 12.24 -6.62
CA PRO A 88 9.90 12.32 -5.18
C PRO A 88 11.04 11.41 -4.71
N VAL A 89 11.83 11.91 -3.76
CA VAL A 89 12.94 11.19 -3.14
C VAL A 89 12.71 11.22 -1.64
N ILE A 90 12.76 10.05 -1.00
CA ILE A 90 12.78 9.97 0.46
C ILE A 90 14.26 10.01 0.86
N PRO A 91 14.70 11.01 1.65
CA PRO A 91 16.07 11.08 2.08
C PRO A 91 16.39 9.88 2.98
N VAL A 92 17.51 9.20 2.72
CA VAL A 92 18.02 8.13 3.57
C VAL A 92 18.53 8.77 4.87
N THR A 93 17.86 8.48 5.98
CA THR A 93 18.21 9.05 7.29
C THR A 93 19.27 8.24 8.04
N GLY A 94 19.49 6.98 7.65
CA GLY A 94 20.36 6.04 8.39
C GLY A 94 19.80 5.63 9.75
N GLU A 95 18.58 6.05 10.08
CA GLU A 95 17.89 5.73 11.33
C GLU A 95 17.57 4.24 11.39
N ILE A 96 17.92 3.61 12.51
CA ILE A 96 17.60 2.21 12.81
C ILE A 96 16.24 2.20 13.50
N TYR A 97 15.31 1.40 12.99
CA TYR A 97 13.95 1.31 13.50
C TYR A 97 13.73 -0.01 14.24
N ASP A 98 12.96 0.02 15.33
CA ASP A 98 12.57 -1.20 16.07
C ASP A 98 11.83 -2.19 15.16
N TYR A 99 10.92 -1.66 14.35
CA TYR A 99 10.23 -2.45 13.34
C TYR A 99 9.98 -1.69 12.05
N ILE A 100 9.97 -2.46 10.96
CA ILE A 100 9.59 -1.99 9.63
C ILE A 100 8.49 -2.91 9.08
N GLN A 101 7.42 -2.34 8.55
CA GLN A 101 6.43 -3.04 7.77
C GLN A 101 6.76 -2.91 6.28
N ILE A 102 6.80 -4.04 5.58
CA ILE A 102 6.88 -4.10 4.13
C ILE A 102 5.61 -4.68 3.54
N ASP A 103 5.09 -4.04 2.49
CA ASP A 103 3.90 -4.51 1.77
C ASP A 103 3.93 -4.07 0.30
N GLY A 104 3.29 -4.86 -0.56
CA GLY A 104 3.18 -4.61 -1.99
C GLY A 104 1.77 -4.16 -2.36
N THR A 105 1.65 -3.04 -3.08
CA THR A 105 0.36 -2.59 -3.63
C THR A 105 0.38 -2.64 -5.15
N TYR A 106 -0.43 -3.55 -5.72
CA TYR A 106 -0.64 -3.59 -7.17
C TYR A 106 -1.47 -2.39 -7.63
N LEU A 107 -0.97 -1.74 -8.67
CA LEU A 107 -1.61 -0.66 -9.39
C LEU A 107 -2.05 -1.15 -10.79
N PRO A 108 -2.93 -0.40 -11.48
CA PRO A 108 -3.28 -0.68 -12.87
C PRO A 108 -2.04 -0.77 -13.78
N TYR A 109 -2.23 -1.39 -14.95
CA TYR A 109 -1.19 -1.53 -15.99
C TYR A 109 0.02 -2.38 -15.59
N GLY A 110 -0.11 -3.26 -14.60
CA GLY A 110 0.93 -4.23 -14.23
C GLY A 110 2.08 -3.64 -13.42
N TRP A 111 1.85 -2.53 -12.73
CA TRP A 111 2.80 -1.96 -11.78
C TRP A 111 2.46 -2.41 -10.36
N CYS A 112 3.49 -2.55 -9.53
CA CYS A 112 3.39 -2.80 -8.10
C CYS A 112 4.37 -1.87 -7.38
N LEU A 113 3.88 -1.22 -6.33
CA LEU A 113 4.68 -0.38 -5.45
C LEU A 113 4.95 -1.15 -4.16
N LEU A 114 6.21 -1.48 -3.91
CA LEU A 114 6.65 -1.98 -2.62
C LEU A 114 6.92 -0.80 -1.72
N VAL A 115 6.43 -0.85 -0.49
CA VAL A 115 6.58 0.22 0.50
C VAL A 115 7.16 -0.37 1.78
N ALA A 116 8.21 0.25 2.29
CA ALA A 116 8.69 0.06 3.65
C ALA A 116 8.24 1.24 4.50
N GLN A 117 7.57 0.97 5.63
CA GLN A 117 7.04 2.00 6.52
C GLN A 117 7.16 1.62 7.99
N THR A 118 7.16 2.63 8.86
CA THR A 118 7.04 2.46 10.30
C THR A 118 6.19 3.58 10.88
N HIS A 119 5.34 3.29 11.88
CA HIS A 119 4.45 4.29 12.49
C HIS A 119 3.63 5.16 11.50
N GLY A 120 3.27 4.60 10.33
CA GLY A 120 2.56 5.33 9.26
C GLY A 120 3.43 6.29 8.43
N LYS A 121 4.74 6.35 8.69
CA LYS A 121 5.72 7.09 7.89
C LYS A 121 6.39 6.14 6.88
N VAL A 122 6.37 6.53 5.61
CA VAL A 122 7.08 5.81 4.55
C VAL A 122 8.59 6.09 4.64
N LEU A 123 9.38 5.02 4.66
CA LEU A 123 10.84 5.05 4.79
C LEU A 123 11.53 4.86 3.44
N ALA A 124 11.03 3.92 2.65
CA ALA A 124 11.52 3.63 1.31
C ALA A 124 10.39 3.07 0.45
N TRP A 125 10.58 3.14 -0.86
CA TRP A 125 9.73 2.46 -1.81
C TRP A 125 10.54 1.83 -2.93
N GLN A 126 9.91 0.91 -3.67
CA GLN A 126 10.49 0.33 -4.87
C GLN A 126 9.38 0.01 -5.86
N TRP A 127 9.52 0.52 -7.08
CA TRP A 127 8.67 0.13 -8.20
C TRP A 127 9.07 -1.24 -8.72
N CYS A 128 8.09 -2.07 -9.02
CA CYS A 128 8.29 -3.35 -9.69
C CYS A 128 7.07 -3.71 -10.55
N GLN A 129 7.22 -4.69 -11.45
CA GLN A 129 6.07 -5.24 -12.18
C GLN A 129 5.40 -6.38 -11.42
N LYS A 130 6.20 -7.13 -10.66
CA LYS A 130 5.79 -8.25 -9.84
C LYS A 130 6.62 -8.27 -8.58
N GLU A 131 5.99 -8.67 -7.49
CA GLU A 131 6.68 -8.95 -6.24
C GLU A 131 7.62 -10.15 -6.42
N ASN A 132 8.92 -9.89 -6.36
CA ASN A 132 9.96 -10.90 -6.47
C ASN A 132 11.15 -10.54 -5.55
N THR A 133 12.06 -11.49 -5.37
CA THR A 133 13.23 -11.33 -4.48
C THR A 133 14.09 -10.15 -4.86
N ALA A 134 14.33 -9.90 -6.15
CA ALA A 134 15.16 -8.78 -6.60
C ALA A 134 14.54 -7.41 -6.26
N ALA A 135 13.23 -7.26 -6.46
CA ALA A 135 12.50 -6.04 -6.12
C ALA A 135 12.49 -5.79 -4.60
N TYR A 136 12.24 -6.83 -3.80
CA TYR A 136 12.36 -6.68 -2.35
C TYR A 136 13.80 -6.37 -1.93
N THR A 137 14.81 -7.05 -2.49
CA THR A 137 16.23 -6.76 -2.20
C THR A 137 16.57 -5.29 -2.44
N ALA A 138 16.14 -4.74 -3.58
CA ALA A 138 16.33 -3.32 -3.90
C ALA A 138 15.61 -2.37 -2.93
N LEU A 139 14.47 -2.79 -2.36
CA LEU A 139 13.81 -2.03 -1.28
C LEU A 139 14.61 -2.10 0.02
N LEU A 140 14.99 -3.30 0.45
CA LEU A 140 15.63 -3.54 1.75
C LEU A 140 17.03 -2.91 1.82
N GLN A 141 17.80 -2.92 0.73
CA GLN A 141 19.13 -2.31 0.65
C GLN A 141 19.15 -0.78 0.84
N GLN A 142 17.99 -0.11 0.76
CA GLN A 142 17.87 1.32 1.02
C GLN A 142 17.86 1.65 2.52
N LEU A 143 17.67 0.66 3.39
CA LEU A 143 17.43 0.84 4.83
C LEU A 143 18.39 -0.02 5.66
N PRO A 144 18.79 0.45 6.85
CA PRO A 144 19.47 -0.41 7.81
C PRO A 144 18.52 -1.51 8.33
N PRO A 145 19.07 -2.68 8.76
CA PRO A 145 18.27 -3.78 9.30
C PRO A 145 17.51 -3.36 10.57
N PRO A 146 16.19 -3.61 10.67
CA PRO A 146 15.43 -3.40 11.89
C PRO A 146 15.55 -4.61 12.84
N LEU A 147 15.09 -4.46 14.09
CA LEU A 147 14.97 -5.61 15.00
C LEU A 147 13.89 -6.60 14.52
N LEU A 148 12.79 -6.06 14.00
CA LEU A 148 11.63 -6.83 13.53
C LEU A 148 11.15 -6.34 12.16
N VAL A 149 10.88 -7.26 11.23
CA VAL A 149 10.19 -6.95 9.97
C VAL A 149 8.80 -7.59 9.93
N LEU A 150 7.80 -6.78 9.61
CA LEU A 150 6.41 -7.20 9.40
C LEU A 150 6.12 -7.32 7.91
N THR A 151 5.67 -8.49 7.47
CA THR A 151 5.36 -8.74 6.05
C THR A 151 4.07 -9.54 5.89
N ASP A 152 3.42 -9.40 4.74
CA ASP A 152 2.39 -10.30 4.24
C ASP A 152 2.94 -11.70 3.88
N GLY A 153 4.24 -11.92 4.11
CA GLY A 153 5.05 -13.12 3.90
C GLY A 153 4.98 -13.71 2.50
N ASN A 154 4.97 -12.84 1.50
CA ASN A 154 5.35 -13.17 0.13
C ASN A 154 6.69 -13.94 0.12
N ALA A 155 6.79 -15.01 -0.67
CA ALA A 155 8.00 -15.85 -0.71
C ALA A 155 9.24 -15.05 -1.21
N GLY A 156 9.04 -14.13 -2.15
CA GLY A 156 10.09 -13.23 -2.62
C GLY A 156 10.60 -12.30 -1.52
N ALA A 157 9.68 -11.77 -0.69
CA ALA A 157 10.01 -10.93 0.46
C ALA A 157 10.79 -11.72 1.52
N LEU A 158 10.30 -12.90 1.90
CA LEU A 158 10.96 -13.74 2.91
C LEU A 158 12.38 -14.12 2.51
N ARG A 159 12.59 -14.44 1.22
CA ARG A 159 13.93 -14.73 0.69
C ARG A 159 14.82 -13.49 0.73
N ALA A 160 14.33 -12.34 0.27
CA ALA A 160 15.10 -11.10 0.29
C ALA A 160 15.48 -10.69 1.73
N ILE A 161 14.58 -10.85 2.69
CA ILE A 161 14.87 -10.61 4.10
C ILE A 161 16.00 -11.53 4.58
N SER A 162 15.93 -12.84 4.31
CA SER A 162 16.99 -13.76 4.75
C SER A 162 18.36 -13.48 4.13
N GLU A 163 18.39 -12.88 2.93
CA GLU A 163 19.62 -12.54 2.21
C GLU A 163 20.19 -11.18 2.65
N VAL A 164 19.34 -10.17 2.87
CA VAL A 164 19.76 -8.78 3.16
C VAL A 164 19.84 -8.51 4.66
N TRP A 165 18.94 -9.08 5.45
CA TRP A 165 18.80 -8.88 6.90
C TRP A 165 18.73 -10.22 7.64
N PRO A 166 19.82 -11.01 7.65
CA PRO A 166 19.81 -12.38 8.16
C PRO A 166 19.46 -12.49 9.65
N ASP A 167 19.80 -11.46 10.44
CA ASP A 167 19.56 -11.44 11.89
C ASP A 167 18.22 -10.78 12.29
N THR A 168 17.50 -10.17 11.33
CA THR A 168 16.23 -9.51 11.60
C THR A 168 15.13 -10.54 11.81
N VAL A 169 14.38 -10.38 12.91
CA VAL A 169 13.25 -11.27 13.20
C VAL A 169 12.10 -11.00 12.24
N VAL A 170 11.49 -12.05 11.71
CA VAL A 170 10.36 -11.95 10.78
C VAL A 170 9.06 -12.27 11.48
N GLN A 171 8.09 -11.37 11.35
CA GLN A 171 6.71 -11.62 11.74
C GLN A 171 5.74 -11.45 10.57
N ARG A 172 4.77 -12.35 10.53
CA ARG A 172 3.63 -12.24 9.62
C ARG A 172 2.67 -11.19 10.13
N CYS A 173 2.20 -10.35 9.21
CA CYS A 173 1.15 -9.39 9.50
C CYS A 173 -0.15 -10.11 9.89
N LEU A 174 -0.60 -9.90 11.14
CA LEU A 174 -1.80 -10.52 11.70
C LEU A 174 -3.09 -10.08 10.98
N VAL A 175 -3.11 -8.85 10.46
CA VAL A 175 -4.23 -8.32 9.66
C VAL A 175 -4.35 -9.08 8.34
N HIS A 176 -3.23 -9.38 7.68
CA HIS A 176 -3.21 -10.20 6.47
C HIS A 176 -3.66 -11.64 6.75
N ILE A 177 -3.21 -12.25 7.85
CA ILE A 177 -3.68 -13.57 8.26
C ILE A 177 -5.19 -13.57 8.49
N LYS A 178 -5.72 -12.58 9.22
CA LYS A 178 -7.16 -12.44 9.45
C LYS A 178 -7.94 -12.28 8.14
N ARG A 179 -7.45 -11.46 7.20
CA ARG A 179 -8.07 -11.29 5.87
C ARG A 179 -8.06 -12.60 5.09
N ASN A 180 -6.96 -13.34 5.11
CA ASN A 180 -6.84 -14.63 4.44
C ASN A 180 -7.81 -15.67 5.01
N VAL A 181 -7.94 -15.76 6.34
CA VAL A 181 -8.95 -16.63 6.97
C VAL A 181 -10.35 -16.21 6.57
N CYS A 182 -10.66 -14.90 6.61
CA CYS A 182 -11.96 -14.38 6.17
C CYS A 182 -12.29 -14.74 4.72
N ALA A 183 -11.31 -14.75 3.82
CA ALA A 183 -11.52 -15.14 2.43
C ALA A 183 -11.91 -16.63 2.29
N GLN A 184 -11.50 -17.48 3.23
CA GLN A 184 -11.86 -18.91 3.25
C GLN A 184 -13.18 -19.18 3.98
N THR A 185 -13.46 -18.47 5.08
CA THR A 185 -14.62 -18.74 5.94
C THR A 185 -15.83 -17.86 5.67
N THR A 186 -15.61 -16.66 5.10
CA THR A 186 -16.50 -15.49 5.10
C THR A 186 -16.62 -14.78 6.45
N ARG A 187 -17.22 -13.58 6.46
CA ARG A 187 -17.46 -12.77 7.68
C ARG A 187 -18.61 -13.30 8.54
N THR A 188 -19.52 -14.05 7.94
CA THR A 188 -20.73 -14.60 8.56
C THR A 188 -20.84 -16.10 8.25
N PRO A 189 -19.89 -16.92 8.72
CA PRO A 189 -19.87 -18.35 8.43
C PRO A 189 -21.09 -19.06 9.03
N LYS A 190 -21.69 -19.97 8.26
CA LYS A 190 -22.83 -20.80 8.72
C LYS A 190 -22.39 -22.07 9.44
N LEU A 191 -21.31 -22.70 8.96
CA LEU A 191 -20.74 -23.92 9.53
C LEU A 191 -19.98 -23.63 10.83
N ASP A 192 -20.12 -24.49 11.84
CA ASP A 192 -19.51 -24.27 13.15
C ASP A 192 -17.98 -24.28 13.09
N ALA A 193 -17.38 -25.16 12.28
CA ALA A 193 -15.93 -25.15 12.03
C ALA A 193 -15.45 -23.80 11.46
N HIS A 194 -16.21 -23.22 10.53
CA HIS A 194 -15.87 -21.91 9.96
C HIS A 194 -16.09 -20.77 10.97
N LYS A 195 -17.13 -20.85 11.83
CA LYS A 195 -17.32 -19.91 12.94
C LYS A 195 -16.14 -19.94 13.91
N ALA A 196 -15.68 -21.13 14.28
CA ALA A 196 -14.53 -21.31 15.16
C ALA A 196 -13.25 -20.72 14.55
N LEU A 197 -12.94 -21.02 13.28
CA LEU A 197 -11.79 -20.44 12.56
C LEU A 197 -11.87 -18.92 12.47
N TRP A 198 -13.05 -18.37 12.16
CA TRP A 198 -13.25 -16.93 12.09
C TRP A 198 -13.07 -16.27 13.46
N GLY A 199 -13.60 -16.89 14.52
CA GLY A 199 -13.40 -16.45 15.90
C GLY A 199 -11.92 -16.40 16.31
N LEU A 200 -11.15 -17.45 15.97
CA LEU A 200 -9.69 -17.48 16.16
C LEU A 200 -9.00 -16.32 15.44
N ALA A 201 -9.35 -16.06 14.18
CA ALA A 201 -8.78 -14.96 13.41
C ALA A 201 -9.16 -13.57 13.94
N GLN A 202 -10.37 -13.42 14.51
CA GLN A 202 -10.80 -12.18 15.16
C GLN A 202 -10.05 -11.92 16.48
N LYS A 203 -9.81 -12.96 17.27
CA LYS A 203 -9.03 -12.89 18.51
C LYS A 203 -7.55 -12.62 18.23
N LEU A 204 -6.99 -13.22 17.18
CA LEU A 204 -5.58 -13.13 16.82
C LEU A 204 -5.04 -11.68 16.81
N VAL A 205 -5.78 -10.75 16.20
CA VAL A 205 -5.36 -9.34 16.07
C VAL A 205 -5.56 -8.50 17.33
N LYS A 206 -6.07 -9.09 18.42
CA LYS A 206 -6.32 -8.43 19.71
C LYS A 206 -5.34 -8.86 20.80
N ILE A 207 -4.43 -9.78 20.51
CA ILE A 207 -3.48 -10.34 21.46
C ILE A 207 -2.40 -9.31 21.77
N THR A 208 -2.14 -9.09 23.06
CA THR A 208 -1.15 -8.11 23.56
C THR A 208 -0.22 -8.68 24.63
N SER A 209 -0.38 -9.94 25.03
CA SER A 209 0.47 -10.59 26.05
C SER A 209 0.80 -12.05 25.69
N LEU A 210 1.91 -12.55 26.25
CA LEU A 210 2.32 -13.95 26.05
C LEU A 210 1.26 -14.93 26.54
N GLN A 211 0.64 -14.66 27.70
CA GLN A 211 -0.47 -15.47 28.22
C GLN A 211 -1.65 -15.55 27.23
N GLN A 212 -2.01 -14.44 26.57
CA GLN A 212 -3.06 -14.44 25.56
C GLN A 212 -2.65 -15.20 24.29
N ALA A 213 -1.37 -15.16 23.92
CA ALA A 213 -0.82 -15.92 22.80
C ALA A 213 -0.85 -17.43 23.07
N ASP A 214 -0.53 -17.85 24.29
CA ASP A 214 -0.60 -19.26 24.73
C ASP A 214 -2.05 -19.75 24.73
N GLU A 215 -2.97 -18.98 25.32
CA GLU A 215 -4.40 -19.28 25.31
C GLU A 215 -4.96 -19.39 23.88
N TRP A 216 -4.54 -18.50 22.98
CA TRP A 216 -4.93 -18.58 21.57
C TRP A 216 -4.39 -19.84 20.90
N THR A 217 -3.16 -20.25 21.23
CA THR A 217 -2.56 -21.48 20.71
C THR A 217 -3.31 -22.72 21.21
N ASN A 218 -3.72 -22.74 22.48
CA ASN A 218 -4.58 -23.78 23.04
C ASN A 218 -5.93 -23.86 22.33
N GLN A 219 -6.57 -22.73 22.03
CA GLN A 219 -7.83 -22.71 21.27
C GLN A 219 -7.65 -23.23 19.83
N LEU A 220 -6.52 -22.96 19.19
CA LEU A 220 -6.20 -23.52 17.88
C LEU A 220 -6.01 -25.05 17.95
N GLN A 221 -5.40 -25.56 19.03
CA GLN A 221 -5.25 -26.99 19.27
C GLN A 221 -6.62 -27.65 19.50
N GLN A 222 -7.46 -27.08 20.36
CA GLN A 222 -8.83 -27.56 20.60
C GLN A 222 -9.66 -27.63 19.31
N PHE A 223 -9.51 -26.62 18.43
CA PHE A 223 -10.13 -26.65 17.11
C PHE A 223 -9.66 -27.87 16.29
N HIS A 224 -8.34 -28.15 16.29
CA HIS A 224 -7.82 -29.32 15.61
C HIS A 224 -8.36 -30.62 16.21
N ASP A 225 -8.40 -30.74 17.53
CA ASP A 225 -8.88 -31.96 18.19
C ASP A 225 -10.34 -32.25 17.84
N LEU A 226 -11.18 -31.21 17.77
CA LEU A 226 -12.59 -31.33 17.42
C LEU A 226 -12.82 -31.59 15.93
N TYR A 227 -12.06 -30.95 15.03
CA TYR A 227 -12.35 -30.94 13.59
C TYR A 227 -11.31 -31.69 12.74
N SER A 228 -10.28 -32.31 13.30
CA SER A 228 -9.21 -32.98 12.54
C SER A 228 -9.73 -34.06 11.59
N LYS A 229 -10.64 -34.93 12.07
CA LYS A 229 -11.30 -35.95 11.25
C LYS A 229 -12.11 -35.33 10.12
N TRP A 230 -12.94 -34.33 10.45
CA TRP A 230 -13.74 -33.58 9.48
C TRP A 230 -12.86 -32.90 8.42
N LEU A 231 -11.79 -32.21 8.81
CA LEU A 231 -10.81 -31.61 7.89
C LEU A 231 -10.06 -32.64 7.02
N GLY A 232 -10.07 -33.91 7.43
CA GLY A 232 -9.48 -35.05 6.72
C GLY A 232 -10.43 -35.72 5.74
N GLU A 233 -11.73 -35.38 5.75
CA GLU A 233 -12.73 -35.94 4.84
C GLU A 233 -12.35 -35.64 3.38
N LYS A 234 -12.56 -36.65 2.53
CA LYS A 234 -12.28 -36.62 1.10
C LYS A 234 -13.57 -36.87 0.34
N THR A 235 -13.71 -36.17 -0.77
CA THR A 235 -14.70 -36.45 -1.81
C THR A 235 -14.00 -37.20 -2.93
N TYR A 236 -14.54 -38.35 -3.34
CA TYR A 236 -14.00 -39.10 -4.47
C TYR A 236 -14.71 -38.70 -5.76
N ARG A 237 -13.95 -38.61 -6.85
CA ARG A 237 -14.46 -38.27 -8.19
C ARG A 237 -15.55 -39.24 -8.64
N SER A 238 -15.43 -40.52 -8.28
CA SER A 238 -16.42 -41.56 -8.58
C SER A 238 -17.79 -41.31 -7.92
N GLU A 239 -17.85 -40.49 -6.88
CA GLU A 239 -19.07 -40.19 -6.11
C GLU A 239 -19.75 -38.90 -6.57
N VAL A 240 -19.17 -38.18 -7.53
CA VAL A 240 -19.63 -36.86 -7.97
C VAL A 240 -19.96 -36.91 -9.46
N LEU A 241 -21.12 -36.36 -9.82
CA LEU A 241 -21.50 -36.21 -11.23
C LEU A 241 -20.44 -35.38 -11.98
N PRO A 242 -20.10 -35.73 -13.24
CA PRO A 242 -19.06 -35.03 -14.00
C PRO A 242 -19.20 -33.50 -14.02
N ASP A 243 -20.43 -32.99 -14.15
CA ASP A 243 -20.71 -31.55 -14.19
C ASP A 243 -20.54 -30.84 -12.84
N ASN A 244 -20.53 -31.58 -11.74
CA ASN A 244 -20.36 -31.07 -10.37
C ASN A 244 -18.92 -31.17 -9.87
N VAL A 245 -18.00 -31.69 -10.69
CA VAL A 245 -16.58 -31.73 -10.34
C VAL A 245 -16.04 -30.29 -10.36
N PRO A 246 -15.43 -29.79 -9.26
CA PRO A 246 -14.92 -28.43 -9.23
C PRO A 246 -13.87 -28.17 -10.30
N THR A 247 -13.91 -27.00 -10.93
CA THR A 247 -13.02 -26.64 -12.06
C THR A 247 -11.53 -26.64 -11.73
N TRP A 248 -11.18 -26.49 -10.45
CA TRP A 248 -9.79 -26.52 -9.98
C TRP A 248 -9.25 -27.94 -9.74
N VAL A 249 -10.11 -28.98 -9.79
CA VAL A 249 -9.70 -30.38 -9.68
C VAL A 249 -9.12 -30.82 -11.03
N ARG A 250 -7.90 -31.34 -11.02
CA ARG A 250 -7.23 -31.82 -12.24
C ARG A 250 -7.98 -33.03 -12.83
N PRO A 251 -8.01 -33.22 -14.16
CA PRO A 251 -8.70 -34.35 -14.79
C PRO A 251 -8.24 -35.72 -14.25
N SER A 252 -6.94 -35.86 -13.97
CA SER A 252 -6.34 -37.10 -13.45
C SER A 252 -6.50 -37.29 -11.93
N GLN A 253 -7.11 -36.33 -11.22
CA GLN A 253 -7.21 -36.38 -9.77
C GLN A 253 -8.47 -37.14 -9.33
N GLU A 254 -8.27 -38.23 -8.60
CA GLU A 254 -9.33 -39.16 -8.17
C GLU A 254 -10.10 -38.71 -6.93
N TRP A 255 -9.51 -37.84 -6.09
CA TRP A 255 -10.16 -37.33 -4.88
C TRP A 255 -9.65 -35.94 -4.50
N TRP A 256 -10.42 -35.20 -3.71
CA TRP A 256 -10.01 -33.94 -3.10
C TRP A 256 -10.53 -33.81 -1.68
N TYR A 257 -9.95 -32.92 -0.88
CA TYR A 257 -10.46 -32.63 0.47
C TYR A 257 -11.82 -31.94 0.35
N THR A 258 -12.82 -32.49 1.04
CA THR A 258 -14.20 -31.96 1.05
C THR A 258 -14.23 -30.52 1.55
N HIS A 259 -13.50 -30.25 2.64
CA HIS A 259 -13.52 -28.96 3.34
C HIS A 259 -12.28 -28.12 3.04
N GLN A 260 -12.00 -27.92 1.75
CA GLN A 260 -10.76 -27.29 1.28
C GLN A 260 -10.50 -25.90 1.88
N ASN A 261 -11.54 -25.06 1.98
CA ASN A 261 -11.41 -23.69 2.50
C ASN A 261 -11.09 -23.68 4.00
N ALA A 262 -11.81 -24.47 4.80
CA ALA A 262 -11.51 -24.65 6.22
C ALA A 262 -10.08 -25.15 6.43
N ARG A 263 -9.66 -26.14 5.62
CA ARG A 263 -8.32 -26.70 5.67
C ARG A 263 -7.24 -25.67 5.32
N LYS A 264 -7.45 -24.84 4.29
CA LYS A 264 -6.54 -23.73 3.95
C LYS A 264 -6.41 -22.72 5.10
N ALA A 265 -7.52 -22.31 5.69
CA ALA A 265 -7.53 -21.38 6.82
C ALA A 265 -6.83 -21.97 8.06
N TYR A 266 -7.16 -23.21 8.44
CA TYR A 266 -6.52 -23.89 9.55
C TYR A 266 -5.00 -24.05 9.32
N ASN A 267 -4.60 -24.55 8.14
CA ASN A 267 -3.18 -24.76 7.83
C ASN A 267 -2.39 -23.46 7.81
N LEU A 268 -3.00 -22.35 7.37
CA LEU A 268 -2.38 -21.03 7.49
C LEU A 268 -2.06 -20.72 8.96
N LEU A 269 -3.05 -20.79 9.85
CA LEU A 269 -2.86 -20.54 11.28
C LEU A 269 -1.81 -21.49 11.89
N ALA A 270 -2.00 -22.80 11.71
CA ALA A 270 -1.12 -23.82 12.28
C ALA A 270 0.32 -23.72 11.76
N SER A 271 0.52 -23.40 10.47
CA SER A 271 1.86 -23.22 9.92
C SER A 271 2.56 -21.99 10.49
N GLN A 272 1.85 -20.87 10.69
CA GLN A 272 2.46 -19.67 11.26
C GLN A 272 2.74 -19.83 12.75
N THR A 273 1.90 -20.57 13.49
CA THR A 273 2.18 -20.96 14.87
C THR A 273 3.46 -21.78 14.97
N ARG A 274 3.60 -22.84 14.17
CA ARG A 274 4.79 -23.71 14.17
C ARG A 274 6.07 -22.97 13.79
N ARG A 275 5.97 -21.97 12.90
CA ARG A 275 7.10 -21.14 12.49
C ARG A 275 7.45 -20.04 13.49
N GLY A 276 6.63 -19.83 14.53
CA GLY A 276 6.85 -18.75 15.50
C GLY A 276 6.62 -17.33 14.97
N THR A 277 5.97 -17.18 13.80
CA THR A 277 5.89 -15.89 13.09
C THR A 277 4.66 -15.05 13.46
N LEU A 278 3.85 -15.45 14.45
CA LEU A 278 2.62 -14.73 14.82
C LEU A 278 2.86 -13.64 15.86
N PHE A 279 3.68 -13.94 16.87
CA PHE A 279 3.75 -13.14 18.10
C PHE A 279 5.18 -12.67 18.42
N ALA A 280 6.04 -12.52 17.40
CA ALA A 280 7.43 -12.12 17.62
C ALA A 280 7.53 -10.77 18.36
N PHE A 281 6.58 -9.85 18.14
CA PHE A 281 6.49 -8.58 18.87
C PHE A 281 6.31 -8.70 20.40
N LEU A 282 5.92 -9.88 20.90
CA LEU A 282 5.81 -10.18 22.33
C LEU A 282 7.11 -10.76 22.91
N ASN A 283 8.14 -10.98 22.09
CA ASN A 283 9.40 -11.54 22.55
C ASN A 283 10.09 -10.57 23.54
N PRO A 284 10.32 -10.98 24.81
CA PRO A 284 10.93 -10.12 25.82
C PRO A 284 12.31 -9.59 25.42
N HIS A 285 13.10 -10.38 24.68
CA HIS A 285 14.42 -9.96 24.22
C HIS A 285 14.34 -8.83 23.20
N LEU A 286 13.39 -8.89 22.27
CA LEU A 286 13.17 -7.81 21.28
C LEU A 286 12.64 -6.55 21.96
N GLN A 287 11.74 -6.69 22.93
CA GLN A 287 11.20 -5.55 23.67
C GLN A 287 12.27 -4.86 24.51
N ALA A 288 13.17 -5.63 25.13
CA ALA A 288 14.31 -5.09 25.87
C ALA A 288 15.28 -4.33 24.94
N GLN A 289 15.55 -4.85 23.74
CA GLN A 289 16.40 -4.16 22.76
C GLN A 289 15.78 -2.86 22.25
N ALA A 290 14.47 -2.84 21.99
CA ALA A 290 13.74 -1.65 21.55
C ALA A 290 13.68 -0.53 22.61
N THR A 291 13.92 -0.85 23.88
CA THR A 291 13.92 0.13 24.99
C THR A 291 15.32 0.66 25.33
N LEU A 292 16.38 0.14 24.70
CA LEU A 292 17.73 0.68 24.86
C LEU A 292 17.86 1.99 24.07
N PRO A 293 18.40 3.08 24.66
CA PRO A 293 18.77 4.24 23.87
C PRO A 293 19.89 3.85 22.89
N LEU A 294 19.73 4.24 21.62
CA LEU A 294 20.73 4.11 20.55
C LEU A 294 22.06 4.80 20.91
#